data_AF-A0AAV0FF75-F1
#
_entry.id   AF-A0AAV0FF75-F1
#
_cell.length_a   1.000
_cell.length_b   1.000
_cell.length_c   1.000
_cell.angle_alpha   90.00
_cell.angle_beta   90.00
_cell.angle_gamma   90.00
#
_symmetry.space_group_name_H-M   'P 1'
#
loop_
_entity.id
_entity.type
_entity.pdbx_description
1 polymer ?
#
loop_
_entity_poly.entity_id
_entity_poly.type
_entity_poly.pdbx_seq_one_letter_code
_entity_poly.pdbx_strand_id
1 'polypeptide(L)'
;MQNCSGERVISMYERMVKFHIMSLHELRQCSGPSISSALHLNMEQLKKALTTLFDLYEVNRTSKPMHKNEAEFHAYYVLLHLSSESQGSLCLWFRQVPPETVKSTVMCFARKILRYYNLGNYRRFIHTAESEASYLQYCIIEPYISQVIRLFQILSLSLKQHTSTHKITLSQ
;
A
#
# COMPACT_ATOMS: atom_id res chain seq x y z
N MET A 1 24.72 -14.11 17.57
CA MET A 1 24.75 -12.88 16.73
C MET A 1 24.65 -11.68 17.66
N GLN A 2 25.48 -10.67 17.41
CA GLN A 2 25.95 -9.67 18.37
C GLN A 2 24.87 -8.72 18.93
N ASN A 3 25.19 -8.21 20.11
CA ASN A 3 24.48 -7.24 20.96
C ASN A 3 24.34 -5.85 20.30
N CYS A 4 23.72 -5.80 19.12
CA CYS A 4 23.31 -4.54 18.49
C CYS A 4 22.19 -3.94 19.33
N SER A 5 22.33 -2.70 19.81
CA SER A 5 21.23 -2.04 20.54
C SER A 5 19.95 -2.11 19.71
N GLY A 6 18.80 -2.44 20.31
CA GLY A 6 17.54 -2.68 19.60
C GLY A 6 17.17 -1.55 18.65
N GLU A 7 17.50 -0.30 18.99
CA GLU A 7 17.30 0.86 18.12
C GLU A 7 18.07 0.81 16.80
N ARG A 8 19.31 0.29 16.79
CA ARG A 8 20.08 0.14 15.53
C ARG A 8 19.42 -0.88 14.61
N VAL A 9 18.98 -2.01 15.16
CA VAL A 9 18.32 -3.06 14.39
C VAL A 9 17.00 -2.54 13.81
N ILE A 10 16.20 -1.85 14.63
CA ILE A 10 14.95 -1.20 14.19
C ILE A 10 15.25 -0.23 13.04
N SER A 11 16.22 0.68 13.19
CA SER A 11 16.59 1.64 12.14
C SER A 11 17.02 0.96 10.84
N MET A 12 17.70 -0.18 10.90
CA MET A 12 18.05 -0.97 9.71
C MET A 12 16.81 -1.52 9.01
N TYR A 13 15.85 -2.09 9.74
CA TYR A 13 14.60 -2.59 9.16
C TYR A 13 13.72 -1.46 8.61
N GLU A 14 13.66 -0.32 9.28
CA GLU A 14 12.98 0.88 8.78
C GLU A 14 13.55 1.30 7.42
N ARG A 15 14.88 1.32 7.26
CA ARG A 15 15.54 1.62 5.98
C ARG A 15 15.30 0.53 4.93
N MET A 16 15.30 -0.74 5.34
CA MET A 16 15.05 -1.88 4.44
C MET A 16 13.64 -1.84 3.85
N VAL A 17 12.63 -1.54 4.68
CA VAL A 17 11.25 -1.36 4.21
C VAL A 17 11.15 -0.21 3.21
N LYS A 18 11.76 0.95 3.51
CA LYS A 18 11.78 2.10 2.59
C LYS A 18 12.46 1.76 1.26
N PHE A 19 13.58 1.05 1.31
CA PHE A 19 14.28 0.56 0.13
C PHE A 19 13.39 -0.36 -0.73
N HIS A 20 12.68 -1.30 -0.12
CA HIS A 20 11.78 -2.19 -0.85
C HIS A 20 10.62 -1.43 -1.50
N ILE A 21 10.03 -0.44 -0.83
CA ILE A 21 8.98 0.40 -1.42
C ILE A 21 9.50 1.15 -2.66
N MET A 22 10.66 1.79 -2.54
CA MET A 22 11.26 2.54 -3.66
C MET A 22 11.63 1.61 -4.82
N SER A 23 12.32 0.50 -4.53
CA SER A 23 12.74 -0.45 -5.56
C SER A 23 11.54 -1.12 -6.25
N LEU A 24 10.45 -1.37 -5.55
CA LEU A 24 9.21 -1.86 -6.15
C LEU A 24 8.62 -0.84 -7.15
N HIS A 25 8.70 0.45 -6.84
CA HIS A 25 8.27 1.52 -7.75
C HIS A 25 9.18 1.61 -8.98
N GLU A 26 10.50 1.57 -8.80
CA GLU A 26 11.47 1.58 -9.91
C GLU A 26 11.34 0.34 -10.82
N LEU A 27 11.21 -0.85 -10.24
CA LEU A 27 11.08 -2.10 -11.00
C LEU A 27 9.85 -2.14 -11.90
N ARG A 28 8.75 -1.45 -11.54
CA ARG A 28 7.54 -1.36 -12.37
C ARG A 28 7.75 -0.58 -13.67
N GLN A 29 8.75 0.30 -13.70
CA GLN A 29 9.10 1.09 -14.88
C GLN A 29 10.05 0.33 -15.82
N CYS A 30 10.63 -0.78 -15.35
CA CYS A 30 11.52 -1.62 -16.15
C CYS A 30 10.74 -2.59 -17.05
N SER A 31 11.37 -2.96 -18.17
CA SER A 31 10.88 -4.00 -19.08
C SER A 31 11.88 -5.16 -19.14
N GLY A 32 11.40 -6.40 -19.09
CA GLY A 32 12.25 -7.58 -19.21
C GLY A 32 11.60 -8.86 -18.68
N PRO A 33 12.10 -10.04 -19.11
CA PRO A 33 11.48 -11.33 -18.79
C PRO A 33 11.52 -11.68 -17.29
N SER A 34 12.47 -11.13 -16.53
CA SER A 34 12.65 -11.39 -15.09
C SER A 34 11.96 -10.38 -14.16
N ILE A 35 11.37 -9.30 -14.71
CA ILE A 35 10.81 -8.20 -13.91
C ILE A 35 9.64 -8.67 -13.04
N SER A 36 8.78 -9.54 -13.57
CA SER A 36 7.66 -10.09 -12.79
C SER A 36 8.13 -10.85 -11.55
N SER A 37 9.14 -11.72 -11.70
CA SER A 37 9.74 -12.46 -10.59
C SER A 37 10.43 -11.53 -9.58
N ALA A 38 11.12 -10.50 -10.06
CA ALA A 38 11.76 -9.50 -9.21
C ALA A 38 10.74 -8.69 -8.40
N LEU A 39 9.64 -8.26 -9.03
CA LEU A 39 8.53 -7.56 -8.35
C LEU A 39 7.90 -8.45 -7.26
N HIS A 40 7.67 -9.73 -7.58
CA HIS A 40 7.10 -10.69 -6.65
C HIS A 40 8.02 -10.88 -5.42
N LEU A 41 9.30 -11.19 -5.66
CA LEU A 41 10.27 -11.38 -4.58
C LEU A 41 10.44 -10.12 -3.74
N ASN A 42 10.48 -8.94 -4.37
CA ASN A 42 10.59 -7.67 -3.67
C ASN A 42 9.38 -7.45 -2.73
N MET A 43 8.17 -7.68 -3.22
CA MET A 43 6.94 -7.59 -2.42
C MET A 43 6.94 -8.59 -1.25
N GLU A 44 7.40 -9.82 -1.46
CA GLU A 44 7.53 -10.79 -0.37
C GLU A 44 8.52 -10.34 0.71
N GLN A 45 9.69 -9.83 0.31
CA GLN A 45 10.69 -9.33 1.25
C GLN A 45 10.24 -8.07 1.98
N LEU A 46 9.51 -7.19 1.30
CA LEU A 46 8.85 -6.03 1.93
C LEU A 46 7.91 -6.46 3.06
N LYS A 47 7.03 -7.44 2.79
CA LYS A 47 6.08 -7.95 3.79
C LYS A 47 6.81 -8.60 4.97
N LYS A 48 7.82 -9.42 4.71
CA LYS A 48 8.66 -10.05 5.74
C LYS A 48 9.37 -8.99 6.60
N ALA A 49 9.96 -7.97 5.97
CA ALA A 49 10.64 -6.89 6.67
C ALA A 49 9.69 -6.09 7.57
N LEU A 50 8.46 -5.82 7.10
CA LEU A 50 7.42 -5.17 7.92
C LEU A 50 7.01 -6.03 9.12
N THR A 51 6.77 -7.33 8.93
CA THR A 51 6.43 -8.25 10.03
C THR A 51 7.53 -8.25 11.08
N THR A 52 8.80 -8.43 10.68
CA THR A 52 9.93 -8.40 11.61
C THR A 52 10.06 -7.03 12.30
N LEU A 53 9.82 -5.93 11.59
CA LEU A 53 9.87 -4.59 12.17
C LEU A 53 8.79 -4.41 13.27
N PHE A 54 7.58 -4.95 13.07
CA PHE A 54 6.53 -4.91 14.08
C PHE A 54 6.89 -5.76 15.30
N ASP A 55 7.43 -6.95 15.11
CA ASP A 55 7.92 -7.78 16.23
C ASP A 55 9.03 -7.07 17.01
N LEU A 56 9.93 -6.36 16.32
CA LEU A 56 10.98 -5.57 16.95
C LEU A 56 10.41 -4.39 17.76
N TYR A 57 9.38 -3.70 17.28
CA TYR A 57 8.71 -2.65 18.05
C TYR A 57 8.04 -3.22 19.32
N GLU A 58 7.35 -4.35 19.20
CA GLU A 58 6.69 -5.00 20.36
C GLU A 58 7.71 -5.46 21.41
N VAL A 59 8.78 -6.16 21.00
CA VAL A 59 9.80 -6.69 21.92
C VAL A 59 10.55 -5.57 22.65
N ASN A 60 10.71 -4.40 22.02
CA ASN A 60 11.44 -3.27 22.61
C ASN A 60 10.52 -2.28 23.36
N ARG A 61 9.21 -2.52 23.42
CA ARG A 61 8.23 -1.59 23.98
C ARG A 61 8.42 -1.29 25.47
N THR A 62 8.97 -2.23 26.24
CA THR A 62 9.29 -2.02 27.67
C THR A 62 10.40 -0.99 27.87
N SER A 63 11.38 -0.93 26.96
CA SER A 63 12.47 0.03 26.98
C SER A 63 12.10 1.38 26.36
N LYS A 64 11.18 1.37 25.39
CA LYS A 64 10.73 2.55 24.66
C LYS A 64 9.23 2.40 24.35
N PRO A 65 8.36 3.07 25.12
CA PRO A 65 6.92 2.89 25.01
C PRO A 65 6.35 3.21 23.63
N MET A 66 6.99 4.10 22.87
CA MET A 66 6.56 4.45 21.53
C MET A 66 7.75 4.74 20.61
N HIS A 67 7.81 4.06 19.47
CA HIS A 67 8.83 4.33 18.45
C HIS A 67 8.35 5.45 17.52
N LYS A 68 9.22 6.44 17.27
CA LYS A 68 8.88 7.66 16.50
C LYS A 68 8.24 7.37 15.15
N ASN A 69 8.71 6.33 14.44
CA ASN A 69 8.29 6.03 13.08
C ASN A 69 7.25 4.89 13.01
N GLU A 70 6.86 4.30 14.14
CA GLU A 70 6.00 3.11 14.18
C GLU A 70 4.69 3.30 13.39
N ALA A 71 4.09 4.48 13.53
CA ALA A 71 2.92 4.91 12.78
C ALA A 71 3.11 4.94 11.26
N GLU A 72 4.28 5.37 10.79
CA GLU A 72 4.63 5.44 9.37
C GLU A 72 4.60 4.03 8.75
N PHE A 73 5.24 3.07 9.41
CA PHE A 73 5.36 1.70 8.90
C PHE A 73 4.05 0.90 9.00
N HIS A 74 3.27 1.12 10.06
CA HIS A 74 1.91 0.58 10.13
C HIS A 74 1.02 1.15 9.03
N ALA A 75 1.16 2.45 8.71
CA ALA A 75 0.41 3.06 7.60
C ALA A 75 0.78 2.43 6.25
N TYR A 76 2.07 2.14 6.00
CA TYR A 76 2.49 1.42 4.80
C TYR A 76 1.88 0.03 4.71
N TYR A 77 1.83 -0.71 5.81
CA TYR A 77 1.19 -2.03 5.83
C TYR A 77 -0.28 -1.95 5.41
N VAL A 78 -1.04 -0.97 5.92
CA VAL A 78 -2.43 -0.75 5.51
C VAL A 78 -2.54 -0.46 4.01
N LEU A 79 -1.68 0.43 3.48
CA LEU A 79 -1.68 0.79 2.05
C LEU A 79 -1.25 -0.37 1.13
N LEU A 80 -0.45 -1.31 1.61
CA LEU A 80 -0.09 -2.51 0.86
C LEU A 80 -1.25 -3.51 0.72
N HIS A 81 -2.33 -3.35 1.50
CA HIS A 81 -3.46 -4.28 1.56
C HIS A 81 -4.79 -3.67 1.10
N LEU A 82 -4.78 -2.60 0.27
CA LEU A 82 -6.01 -1.94 -0.21
C LEU A 82 -6.97 -2.90 -0.93
N SER A 83 -6.43 -3.78 -1.78
CA SER A 83 -7.22 -4.74 -2.57
C SER A 83 -7.37 -6.11 -1.93
N SER A 84 -6.91 -6.31 -0.70
CA SER A 84 -6.88 -7.65 -0.10
C SER A 84 -8.28 -8.21 0.05
N GLU A 85 -8.54 -9.37 -0.55
CA GLU A 85 -9.79 -10.14 -0.44
C GLU A 85 -10.05 -10.56 1.02
N SER A 86 -9.02 -10.55 1.86
CA SER A 86 -9.06 -10.86 3.28
C SER A 86 -9.28 -9.63 4.17
N GLN A 87 -10.29 -8.80 3.92
CA GLN A 87 -10.59 -7.63 4.80
C GLN A 87 -10.71 -8.03 6.29
N GLY A 88 -11.16 -9.25 6.57
CA GLY A 88 -11.18 -9.83 7.92
C GLY A 88 -9.79 -9.94 8.58
N SER A 89 -8.72 -10.24 7.82
CA SER A 89 -7.36 -10.30 8.36
C SER A 89 -6.84 -8.92 8.75
N LEU A 90 -7.16 -7.88 7.97
CA LEU A 90 -6.77 -6.52 8.28
C LEU A 90 -7.52 -5.97 9.51
N CYS A 91 -8.80 -6.31 9.68
CA CYS A 91 -9.55 -5.99 10.90
C CYS A 91 -8.96 -6.64 12.16
N LEU A 92 -8.53 -7.90 12.08
CA LEU A 92 -7.87 -8.59 13.19
C LEU A 92 -6.51 -7.96 13.50
N TRP A 93 -5.73 -7.65 12.47
CA TRP A 93 -4.44 -6.96 12.61
C TRP A 93 -4.60 -5.58 13.29
N PHE A 94 -5.61 -4.79 12.92
CA PHE A 94 -5.88 -3.49 13.57
C PHE A 94 -6.08 -3.58 15.08
N ARG A 95 -6.54 -4.71 15.62
CA ARG A 95 -6.71 -4.90 17.07
C ARG A 95 -5.37 -5.00 17.81
N GLN A 96 -4.30 -5.36 17.10
CA GLN A 96 -2.96 -5.49 17.66
C GLN A 96 -2.17 -4.17 17.57
N VAL A 97 -2.64 -3.20 16.79
CA VAL A 97 -1.96 -1.92 16.60
C VAL A 97 -2.21 -0.99 17.78
N PRO A 98 -1.18 -0.32 18.35
CA PRO A 98 -1.36 0.60 19.46
C PRO A 98 -2.34 1.74 19.15
N PRO A 99 -3.19 2.15 20.11
CA PRO A 99 -4.16 3.22 19.88
C PRO A 99 -3.54 4.54 19.41
N GLU A 100 -2.36 4.89 19.91
CA GLU A 100 -1.65 6.12 19.54
C GLU A 100 -1.14 6.06 18.09
N THR A 101 -0.66 4.88 17.65
CA THR A 101 -0.32 4.60 16.26
C THR A 101 -1.55 4.75 15.36
N VAL A 102 -2.72 4.28 15.81
CA VAL A 102 -4.00 4.40 15.07
C VAL A 102 -4.46 5.84 14.89
N LYS A 103 -4.28 6.69 15.91
CA LYS A 103 -4.67 8.11 15.90
C LYS A 103 -3.71 9.01 15.13
N SER A 104 -2.51 8.53 14.80
CA SER A 104 -1.51 9.32 14.07
C SER A 104 -2.03 9.83 12.73
N THR A 105 -1.48 10.97 12.27
CA THR A 105 -1.87 11.60 11.01
C THR A 105 -1.60 10.70 9.80
N VAL A 106 -0.45 10.02 9.79
CA VAL A 106 -0.06 9.07 8.72
C VAL A 106 -0.99 7.87 8.64
N MET A 107 -1.45 7.35 9.78
CA MET A 107 -2.42 6.25 9.82
C MET A 107 -3.83 6.73 9.43
N CYS A 108 -4.23 7.92 9.86
CA CYS A 108 -5.48 8.54 9.44
C CYS A 108 -5.54 8.67 7.91
N PHE A 109 -4.45 9.11 7.27
CA PHE A 109 -4.33 9.11 5.81
C PHE A 109 -4.53 7.71 5.21
N ALA A 110 -3.80 6.69 5.69
CA ALA A 110 -3.90 5.33 5.15
C ALA A 110 -5.32 4.76 5.27
N ARG A 111 -6.00 5.02 6.39
CA ARG A 111 -7.40 4.62 6.62
C ARG A 111 -8.39 5.36 5.70
N LYS A 112 -8.18 6.65 5.42
CA LYS A 112 -8.98 7.41 4.44
C LYS A 112 -8.86 6.78 3.05
N ILE A 113 -7.63 6.50 2.61
CA ILE A 113 -7.33 5.86 1.33
C ILE A 113 -8.00 4.48 1.23
N LEU A 114 -7.82 3.62 2.24
CA LEU A 114 -8.48 2.31 2.33
C LEU A 114 -10.01 2.42 2.21
N ARG A 115 -10.62 3.35 2.95
CA ARG A 115 -12.06 3.57 2.91
C ARG A 115 -12.53 4.03 1.53
N TYR A 116 -11.84 4.98 0.89
CA TYR A 116 -12.23 5.44 -0.44
C TYR A 116 -12.10 4.34 -1.49
N TYR A 117 -11.05 3.53 -1.41
CA TYR A 117 -10.86 2.39 -2.31
C TYR A 117 -11.97 1.33 -2.12
N ASN A 118 -12.23 0.90 -0.88
CA ASN A 118 -13.25 -0.12 -0.58
C ASN A 118 -14.69 0.30 -0.91
N LEU A 119 -15.01 1.59 -0.78
CA LEU A 119 -16.32 2.13 -1.13
C LEU A 119 -16.47 2.45 -2.63
N GLY A 120 -15.45 2.18 -3.45
CA GLY A 120 -15.45 2.51 -4.87
C GLY A 120 -15.43 4.03 -5.15
N ASN A 121 -15.06 4.85 -4.17
CA ASN A 121 -14.95 6.30 -4.33
C ASN A 121 -13.60 6.69 -4.96
N TYR A 122 -13.41 6.24 -6.20
CA TYR A 122 -12.14 6.36 -6.91
C TYR A 122 -11.72 7.81 -7.17
N ARG A 123 -12.68 8.74 -7.35
CA ARG A 123 -12.37 10.18 -7.49
C ARG A 123 -11.70 10.73 -6.24
N ARG A 124 -12.24 10.46 -5.04
CA ARG A 124 -11.62 10.91 -3.79
C ARG A 124 -10.34 10.15 -3.48
N PHE A 125 -10.30 8.85 -3.77
CA PHE A 125 -9.10 8.03 -3.63
C PHE A 125 -7.91 8.62 -4.40
N ILE A 126 -8.07 8.88 -5.70
CA ILE A 126 -7.00 9.47 -6.55
C ILE A 126 -6.64 10.86 -6.06
N HIS A 127 -7.63 11.75 -5.88
CA HIS A 127 -7.38 13.13 -5.47
C HIS A 127 -6.67 13.24 -4.12
N THR A 128 -7.07 12.44 -3.12
CA THR A 128 -6.42 12.43 -1.80
C THR A 128 -5.00 11.85 -1.89
N ALA A 129 -4.78 10.82 -2.73
CA ALA A 129 -3.44 10.28 -2.93
C ALA A 129 -2.49 11.30 -3.58
N GLU A 130 -2.96 12.05 -4.58
CA GLU A 130 -2.14 13.08 -5.26
C GLU A 130 -1.85 14.30 -4.37
N SER A 131 -2.80 14.72 -3.54
CA SER A 131 -2.69 15.96 -2.76
C SER A 131 -2.02 15.78 -1.39
N GLU A 132 -2.18 14.63 -0.74
CA GLU A 132 -1.77 14.44 0.66
C GLU A 132 -0.68 13.37 0.85
N ALA A 133 -0.42 12.48 -0.12
CA ALA A 133 0.51 11.38 0.09
C ALA A 133 1.96 11.87 0.20
N SER A 134 2.69 11.33 1.17
CA SER A 134 4.16 11.37 1.08
C SER A 134 4.64 10.53 -0.11
N TYR A 135 5.85 10.80 -0.60
CA TYR A 135 6.43 10.08 -1.74
C TYR A 135 6.34 8.55 -1.61
N LEU A 136 6.73 7.98 -0.46
CA LEU A 136 6.68 6.55 -0.24
C LEU A 136 5.24 6.00 -0.16
N GLN A 137 4.30 6.76 0.40
CA GLN A 137 2.88 6.37 0.36
C GLN A 137 2.38 6.36 -1.08
N TYR A 138 2.75 7.36 -1.88
CA TYR A 138 2.40 7.43 -3.29
C TYR A 138 2.99 6.25 -4.08
N CYS A 139 4.26 5.89 -3.86
CA CYS A 139 4.88 4.69 -4.48
C CYS A 139 4.10 3.38 -4.20
N ILE A 140 3.48 3.27 -3.02
CA ILE A 140 2.63 2.12 -2.66
C ILE A 140 1.26 2.21 -3.35
N ILE A 141 0.68 3.41 -3.42
CA ILE A 141 -0.69 3.64 -3.91
C ILE A 141 -0.77 3.68 -5.45
N GLU A 142 0.25 4.17 -6.13
CA GLU A 142 0.31 4.38 -7.58
C GLU A 142 -0.20 3.17 -8.42
N PRO A 143 0.15 1.91 -8.13
CA PRO A 143 -0.34 0.76 -8.89
C PRO A 143 -1.86 0.59 -8.83
N TYR A 144 -2.47 0.95 -7.70
CA TYR A 144 -3.91 0.91 -7.51
C TYR A 144 -4.59 2.03 -8.30
N ILE A 145 -3.98 3.21 -8.36
CA ILE A 145 -4.45 4.32 -9.23
C ILE A 145 -4.39 3.87 -10.69
N SER A 146 -3.25 3.33 -11.13
CA SER A 146 -3.04 2.82 -12.48
C SER A 146 -4.04 1.72 -12.86
N GLN A 147 -4.35 0.81 -11.93
CA GLN A 147 -5.40 -0.20 -12.10
C GLN A 147 -6.78 0.43 -12.31
N VAL A 148 -7.17 1.38 -11.45
CA VAL A 148 -8.47 2.05 -11.51
C VAL A 148 -8.63 2.84 -12.82
N ILE A 149 -7.61 3.59 -13.23
CA ILE A 149 -7.62 4.33 -14.50
C ILE A 149 -7.80 3.38 -15.69
N ARG A 150 -7.05 2.27 -15.71
CA ARG A 150 -7.15 1.25 -16.76
C ARG A 150 -8.55 0.63 -16.82
N LEU A 151 -9.17 0.33 -15.68
CA LEU A 151 -10.54 -0.20 -15.63
C LEU A 151 -11.54 0.79 -16.23
N PHE A 152 -11.47 2.07 -15.88
CA PHE A 152 -12.33 3.09 -16.46
C PHE A 152 -12.15 3.24 -17.97
N GLN A 153 -10.91 3.16 -18.47
CA GLN A 153 -10.63 3.19 -19.90
C GLN A 153 -11.30 2.02 -20.63
N ILE A 154 -11.14 0.79 -20.13
CA ILE A 154 -11.77 -0.41 -20.71
C ILE A 154 -13.29 -0.28 -20.72
N LEU A 155 -13.90 0.12 -19.60
CA LEU A 155 -15.35 0.31 -19.51
C LEU A 155 -15.86 1.36 -20.52
N SER A 156 -15.13 2.46 -20.69
CA SER A 156 -15.48 3.49 -21.66
C SER A 156 -15.44 2.99 -23.11
N LEU A 157 -14.49 2.10 -23.43
CA LEU A 157 -14.39 1.47 -24.75
C LEU A 157 -15.53 0.49 -25.00
N SER A 158 -15.86 -0.34 -24.01
CA SER A 158 -16.99 -1.29 -24.10
C SER A 158 -18.33 -0.57 -24.30
N LEU A 159 -18.58 0.54 -23.61
CA LEU A 159 -19.81 1.35 -23.78
C LEU A 159 -19.90 2.00 -25.17
N LYS A 160 -18.78 2.45 -25.74
CA LYS A 160 -18.73 2.98 -27.12
C LYS A 160 -19.02 1.90 -28.17
N GLN A 161 -18.57 0.67 -27.96
CA GLN A 161 -18.86 -0.46 -28.85
C GLN A 161 -20.34 -0.88 -28.78
N HIS A 162 -20.95 -0.89 -27.58
CA HIS A 162 -22.38 -1.19 -27.43
C HIS A 162 -23.31 -0.12 -28.03
N THR A 163 -22.97 1.17 -27.87
CA THR A 163 -23.75 2.26 -28.48
C THR A 163 -23.62 2.32 -30.01
N SER A 164 -22.51 1.84 -30.57
CA SER A 164 -22.33 1.75 -32.02
C SER A 164 -23.05 0.54 -32.63
N THR A 165 -23.09 -0.60 -31.93
CA THR A 165 -23.83 -1.80 -32.37
C THR A 165 -25.36 -1.58 -32.31
N HIS A 166 -25.88 -0.89 -31.30
CA HIS A 166 -27.31 -0.57 -31.22
C HIS A 166 -27.82 0.36 -32.35
N LYS A 167 -26.95 1.22 -32.91
CA LYS A 167 -27.29 2.07 -34.07
C LYS A 167 -27.39 1.28 -35.38
N ILE A 168 -26.62 0.20 -35.51
CA ILE A 168 -26.62 -0.67 -36.69
C ILE A 168 -27.89 -1.54 -36.73
N THR A 169 -28.42 -1.97 -35.57
CA THR A 169 -29.64 -2.78 -35.49
C THR A 169 -30.94 -1.98 -35.69
N LEU A 170 -30.93 -0.66 -35.49
CA LEU A 170 -32.09 0.23 -35.69
C LEU A 170 -32.15 0.86 -37.09
N SER A 171 -31.19 0.53 -37.97
CA SER A 171 -31.12 1.01 -39.36
C SER A 171 -31.37 -0.10 -40.40
N GLN A 172 -31.91 -1.24 -39.96
CA GLN A 172 -32.50 -2.31 -40.78
C GLN A 172 -33.99 -2.42 -40.49
#